data_AF-A0A957CK06-F1
#
_entry.id   AF-A0A957CK06-F1
#
_cell.length_a   1.000
_cell.length_b   1.000
_cell.length_c   1.000
_cell.angle_alpha   90.00
_cell.angle_beta   90.00
_cell.angle_gamma   90.00
#
_symmetry.space_group_name_H-M   'P 1'
#
loop_
_entity.id
_entity.type
_entity.pdbx_description
1 polymer ?
#
loop_
_entity_poly.entity_id
_entity_poly.type
_entity_poly.pdbx_seq_one_letter_code
_entity_poly.pdbx_strand_id
1 'polypeptide(L)'
;MKFQLLLLFCTFLFVSCQAEEQVAQIVPPTTTTAAQPTDTPAPTAVPTSTPIATPNPIPVSADEGWELVWSDEFDGDEINRSNWTFDIGGWGWGNGEAQYYTDRPENARVENGLLVIEARQEKFEDSYYTSARLLTQGLHAFQYGRIEARIKVPGGIGTWPAFWMLGDNFGRDTEDPTQSNWPNVGEIDIMEYVG
;
A
#
# COMPACT_ATOMS: atom_id res chain seq x y z
N MET A 1 -1.95 -25.60 7.70
CA MET A 1 -1.80 -24.49 6.74
C MET A 1 -0.90 -23.48 7.39
N LYS A 2 0.21 -23.11 6.74
CA LYS A 2 1.11 -22.06 7.20
C LYS A 2 0.71 -20.75 6.53
N PHE A 3 0.94 -19.64 7.19
CA PHE A 3 0.61 -18.31 6.73
C PHE A 3 1.87 -17.43 6.70
N GLN A 4 1.96 -16.56 5.70
CA GLN A 4 3.00 -15.55 5.55
C GLN A 4 2.39 -14.17 5.74
N LEU A 5 3.16 -13.24 6.30
CA LEU A 5 2.73 -11.87 6.56
C LEU A 5 2.89 -10.95 5.34
N LEU A 6 1.92 -10.06 5.15
CA LEU A 6 1.94 -8.97 4.20
C LEU A 6 1.60 -7.62 4.84
N LEU A 7 2.39 -6.59 4.51
CA LEU A 7 2.05 -5.18 4.77
C LEU A 7 1.71 -4.47 3.46
N LEU A 8 0.56 -3.79 3.42
CA LEU A 8 0.04 -3.08 2.25
C LEU A 8 -0.25 -1.61 2.57
N PHE A 9 -0.16 -0.74 1.57
CA PHE A 9 -0.81 0.57 1.52
C PHE A 9 -1.43 0.77 0.14
N CYS A 10 -2.75 0.83 0.03
CA CYS A 10 -3.45 1.07 -1.24
C CYS A 10 -4.09 2.47 -1.26
N THR A 11 -4.23 3.12 -2.43
CA THR A 11 -5.06 4.32 -2.59
C THR A 11 -6.12 4.12 -3.67
N PHE A 12 -7.40 4.38 -3.39
CA PHE A 12 -8.48 4.40 -4.40
C PHE A 12 -8.99 5.82 -4.69
N LEU A 13 -9.23 6.10 -5.98
CA LEU A 13 -10.02 7.25 -6.44
C LEU A 13 -11.08 6.75 -7.42
N PHE A 14 -12.36 6.84 -7.04
CA PHE A 14 -13.49 6.72 -7.97
C PHE A 14 -13.95 8.11 -8.39
N VAL A 15 -13.90 8.40 -9.69
CA VAL A 15 -14.71 9.47 -10.31
C VAL A 15 -15.84 8.78 -11.07
N SER A 16 -17.02 8.70 -10.47
CA SER A 16 -18.25 8.33 -11.18
C SER A 16 -18.81 9.57 -11.87
N CYS A 17 -18.95 9.52 -13.19
CA CYS A 17 -19.69 10.51 -13.97
C CYS A 17 -20.95 9.83 -14.50
N GLN A 18 -22.12 10.25 -14.02
CA GLN A 18 -23.39 9.96 -14.71
C GLN A 18 -23.89 11.24 -15.38
N ALA A 19 -24.25 11.08 -16.65
CA ALA A 19 -24.75 12.12 -17.53
C ALA A 19 -26.19 12.50 -17.18
N GLU A 20 -26.47 13.80 -17.13
CA GLU A 20 -27.83 14.32 -17.26
C GLU A 20 -28.04 14.79 -18.71
N GLU A 21 -29.01 14.18 -19.39
CA GLU A 21 -29.60 14.71 -20.62
C GLU A 21 -30.21 16.08 -20.33
N GLN A 22 -29.83 17.10 -21.10
CA GLN A 22 -30.57 18.35 -21.19
C GLN A 22 -30.89 18.66 -22.64
N VAL A 23 -32.18 18.86 -22.87
CA VAL A 23 -32.85 19.09 -24.15
C VAL A 23 -32.41 20.43 -24.76
N ALA A 24 -32.17 20.40 -26.07
CA ALA A 24 -31.71 21.52 -26.88
C ALA A 24 -32.63 22.75 -26.86
N GLN A 25 -32.04 23.93 -26.74
CA GLN A 25 -32.61 25.18 -27.26
C GLN A 25 -31.59 25.88 -28.17
N ILE A 26 -32.07 26.29 -29.34
CA ILE A 26 -31.30 26.87 -30.45
C ILE A 26 -31.14 28.39 -30.18
N VAL A 27 -29.89 28.88 -30.16
CA VAL A 27 -29.55 30.31 -30.08
C VAL A 27 -28.60 30.67 -31.26
N PRO A 28 -28.78 31.81 -31.95
CA PRO A 28 -28.00 32.18 -33.14
C PRO A 28 -26.55 32.64 -32.82
N PRO A 29 -25.63 32.62 -33.81
CA PRO A 29 -24.20 32.78 -33.53
C PRO A 29 -23.85 34.24 -33.24
N THR A 30 -23.16 34.46 -32.12
CA THR A 30 -22.46 35.71 -31.83
C THR A 30 -20.95 35.47 -31.84
N THR A 31 -20.26 36.44 -32.40
CA THR A 31 -18.85 36.53 -32.77
C THR A 31 -17.86 36.11 -31.68
N THR A 32 -16.86 35.34 -32.12
CA THR A 32 -15.69 34.86 -31.38
C THR A 32 -14.87 35.97 -30.72
N THR A 33 -14.67 35.86 -29.40
CA THR A 33 -13.55 36.48 -28.67
C THR A 33 -12.61 35.34 -28.25
N ALA A 34 -11.33 35.46 -28.60
CA ALA A 34 -10.30 34.48 -28.28
C ALA A 34 -10.13 34.33 -26.76
N ALA A 35 -10.13 33.08 -26.27
CA ALA A 35 -9.83 32.76 -24.89
C ALA A 35 -8.32 32.92 -24.63
N GLN A 36 -8.00 33.63 -23.55
CA GLN A 36 -6.64 33.79 -23.02
C GLN A 36 -6.19 32.44 -22.41
N PRO A 37 -4.92 32.00 -22.59
CA PRO A 37 -4.45 30.79 -21.93
C PRO A 37 -4.50 30.99 -20.41
N THR A 38 -5.29 30.17 -19.73
CA THR A 38 -5.29 30.07 -18.27
C THR A 38 -4.03 29.34 -17.83
N ASP A 39 -3.22 30.04 -17.04
CA ASP A 39 -2.05 29.48 -16.37
C ASP A 39 -2.44 28.22 -15.59
N THR A 40 -1.74 27.12 -15.89
CA THR A 40 -1.83 25.88 -15.13
C THR A 40 -1.33 26.16 -13.71
N PRO A 41 -2.12 25.88 -12.65
CA PRO A 41 -1.62 26.04 -11.28
C PRO A 41 -0.41 25.13 -11.06
N ALA A 42 0.66 25.71 -10.53
CA ALA A 42 1.84 24.97 -10.11
C ALA A 42 1.44 23.84 -9.14
N PRO A 43 2.12 22.67 -9.17
CA PRO A 43 1.81 21.59 -8.24
C PRO A 43 1.95 22.08 -6.81
N THR A 44 0.87 21.95 -6.04
CA THR A 44 0.86 22.18 -4.59
C THR A 44 1.94 21.31 -3.96
N ALA A 45 2.87 21.93 -3.23
CA ALA A 45 3.90 21.21 -2.49
C ALA A 45 3.23 20.13 -1.62
N VAL A 46 3.66 18.87 -1.81
CA VAL A 46 3.27 17.75 -0.95
C VAL A 46 3.62 18.15 0.50
N PRO A 47 2.71 18.00 1.47
CA PRO A 47 3.01 18.31 2.86
C PRO A 47 4.21 17.47 3.30
N THR A 48 5.30 18.14 3.66
CA THR A 48 6.46 17.53 4.29
C THR A 48 5.98 16.74 5.51
N SER A 49 6.16 15.42 5.50
CA SER A 49 5.81 14.54 6.60
C SER A 49 6.42 15.05 7.90
N THR A 50 5.61 15.23 8.94
CA THR A 50 6.09 15.54 10.29
C THR A 50 7.12 14.47 10.70
N PRO A 51 8.31 14.86 11.19
CA PRO A 51 9.32 13.88 11.61
C PRO A 51 8.72 12.93 12.66
N ILE A 52 8.79 11.64 12.37
CA ILE A 52 8.32 10.59 13.28
C ILE A 52 9.38 10.43 14.37
N ALA A 53 9.01 10.75 15.61
CA ALA A 53 9.87 10.49 16.75
C ALA A 53 10.09 8.98 16.90
N THR A 54 11.34 8.57 17.18
CA THR A 54 11.68 7.20 17.56
C THR A 54 10.78 6.77 18.72
N PRO A 55 9.94 5.73 18.55
CA PRO A 55 9.15 5.22 19.66
C PRO A 55 10.06 4.55 20.67
N ASN A 56 9.67 4.59 21.95
CA ASN A 56 10.36 3.76 22.94
C ASN A 56 10.20 2.28 22.55
N PRO A 57 11.29 1.49 22.54
CA PRO A 57 11.23 0.05 22.30
C PRO A 57 10.28 -0.58 23.33
N ILE A 58 9.33 -1.38 22.87
CA ILE A 58 8.56 -2.25 23.75
C ILE A 58 9.33 -3.57 23.80
N PRO A 59 9.82 -4.02 24.96
CA PRO A 59 10.52 -5.29 25.03
C PRO A 59 9.58 -6.39 24.56
N VAL A 60 9.99 -7.12 23.52
CA VAL A 60 9.31 -8.33 23.06
C VAL A 60 9.58 -9.41 24.09
N SER A 61 8.75 -9.49 25.13
CA SER A 61 8.77 -10.60 26.07
C SER A 61 7.77 -11.65 25.64
N ALA A 62 8.21 -12.90 25.59
CA ALA A 62 7.30 -14.03 25.56
C ALA A 62 6.38 -13.95 26.80
N ASP A 63 5.10 -13.65 26.59
CA ASP A 63 4.07 -13.81 27.61
C ASP A 63 4.10 -15.26 28.14
N GLU A 64 3.68 -15.49 29.39
CA GLU A 64 3.69 -16.84 29.98
C GLU A 64 3.01 -17.86 29.06
N GLY A 65 3.75 -18.90 28.66
CA GLY A 65 3.26 -19.97 27.78
C GLY A 65 3.49 -19.75 26.28
N TRP A 66 4.10 -18.64 25.87
CA TRP A 66 4.51 -18.38 24.48
C TRP A 66 6.03 -18.47 24.33
N GLU A 67 6.50 -18.77 23.12
CA GLU A 67 7.93 -18.73 22.74
C GLU A 67 8.07 -17.78 21.55
N LEU A 68 9.01 -16.83 21.63
CA LEU A 68 9.32 -15.96 20.51
C LEU A 68 10.12 -16.73 19.46
N VAL A 69 9.52 -17.00 18.31
CA VAL A 69 10.15 -17.77 17.23
C VAL A 69 10.69 -16.90 16.10
N TRP A 70 10.19 -15.67 15.95
CA TRP A 70 10.62 -14.71 14.94
C TRP A 70 10.13 -13.31 15.31
N SER A 71 10.96 -12.29 15.04
CA SER A 71 10.55 -10.89 15.04
C SER A 71 11.47 -10.04 14.14
N ASP A 72 11.01 -8.84 13.83
CA ASP A 72 11.82 -7.79 13.23
C ASP A 72 11.50 -6.47 13.92
N GLU A 73 12.44 -5.96 14.70
CA GLU A 73 12.30 -4.71 15.45
C GLU A 73 12.70 -3.48 14.61
N PHE A 74 13.21 -3.69 13.39
CA PHE A 74 13.68 -2.63 12.50
C PHE A 74 14.78 -1.75 13.14
N ASP A 75 15.66 -2.34 13.95
CA ASP A 75 16.79 -1.66 14.61
C ASP A 75 17.98 -1.38 13.69
N GLY A 76 18.02 -2.01 12.50
CA GLY A 76 19.07 -1.79 11.50
C GLY A 76 18.83 -0.53 10.67
N ASP A 77 19.78 -0.19 9.80
CA ASP A 77 19.66 0.98 8.90
C ASP A 77 18.87 0.67 7.61
N GLU A 78 18.61 -0.61 7.34
CA GLU A 78 17.99 -1.09 6.10
C GLU A 78 16.99 -2.21 6.38
N ILE A 79 16.05 -2.41 5.45
CA ILE A 79 15.09 -3.51 5.50
C ILE A 79 15.83 -4.84 5.32
N ASN A 80 15.73 -5.73 6.31
CA ASN A 80 16.39 -7.03 6.27
C ASN A 80 15.78 -7.94 5.19
N ARG A 81 16.51 -8.15 4.10
CA ARG A 81 16.06 -8.99 2.96
C ARG A 81 16.02 -10.49 3.26
N SER A 82 16.56 -10.92 4.41
CA SER A 82 16.34 -12.29 4.92
C SER A 82 14.96 -12.44 5.60
N ASN A 83 14.30 -11.33 5.92
CA ASN A 83 12.97 -11.29 6.51
C ASN A 83 11.91 -10.88 5.50
N TRP A 84 12.23 -9.92 4.62
CA TRP A 84 11.26 -9.29 3.74
C TRP A 84 11.69 -9.31 2.27
N THR A 85 10.72 -9.61 1.42
CA THR A 85 10.76 -9.36 -0.02
C THR A 85 9.57 -8.48 -0.42
N PHE A 86 9.44 -8.16 -1.71
CA PHE A 86 8.51 -7.15 -2.22
C PHE A 86 7.68 -7.69 -3.38
N ASP A 87 6.43 -7.28 -3.40
CA ASP A 87 5.56 -7.39 -4.56
C ASP A 87 5.74 -6.10 -5.38
N ILE A 88 6.01 -6.24 -6.68
CA ILE A 88 6.33 -5.10 -7.56
C ILE A 88 5.31 -5.05 -8.69
N GLY A 89 4.73 -3.87 -8.95
CA GLY A 89 3.78 -3.67 -10.05
C GLY A 89 2.56 -2.81 -9.68
N GLY A 90 1.77 -2.46 -10.69
CA GLY A 90 0.59 -1.58 -10.57
C GLY A 90 -0.60 -2.01 -11.42
N TRP A 91 -0.84 -3.31 -11.55
CA TRP A 91 -1.93 -3.89 -12.36
C TRP A 91 -3.28 -3.93 -11.64
N GLY A 92 -3.41 -3.23 -10.51
CA GLY A 92 -4.65 -3.13 -9.74
C GLY A 92 -4.84 -4.21 -8.67
N TRP A 93 -3.92 -5.17 -8.54
CA TRP A 93 -3.84 -6.11 -7.42
C TRP A 93 -5.10 -6.93 -7.11
N GLY A 94 -6.00 -7.07 -8.10
CA GLY A 94 -7.29 -7.76 -7.98
C GLY A 94 -8.43 -6.87 -7.49
N ASN A 95 -8.12 -5.67 -6.98
CA ASN A 95 -9.10 -4.75 -6.38
C ASN A 95 -9.32 -3.47 -7.20
N GLY A 96 -8.51 -3.21 -8.22
CA GLY A 96 -8.51 -1.93 -8.95
C GLY A 96 -7.65 -0.86 -8.29
N GLU A 97 -6.66 -1.28 -7.50
CA GLU A 97 -5.77 -0.41 -6.73
C GLU A 97 -4.98 0.53 -7.64
N ALA A 98 -4.86 1.82 -7.26
CA ALA A 98 -4.30 2.82 -8.16
C ALA A 98 -2.77 2.85 -8.18
N GLN A 99 -2.11 2.34 -7.13
CA GLN A 99 -0.67 2.48 -6.94
C GLN A 99 0.17 1.44 -7.67
N TYR A 100 1.40 1.84 -8.00
CA TYR A 100 2.48 0.94 -8.37
C TYR A 100 3.34 0.63 -7.14
N TYR A 101 3.39 -0.63 -6.71
CA TYR A 101 4.28 -1.07 -5.65
C TYR A 101 5.73 -1.15 -6.12
N THR A 102 6.64 -0.60 -5.31
CA THR A 102 8.09 -0.62 -5.56
C THR A 102 8.84 -1.07 -4.31
N ASP A 103 10.13 -1.36 -4.47
CA ASP A 103 11.09 -1.59 -3.38
C ASP A 103 12.05 -0.41 -3.17
N ARG A 104 11.69 0.77 -3.70
CA ARG A 104 12.50 1.99 -3.61
C ARG A 104 12.48 2.55 -2.18
N PRO A 105 13.56 3.19 -1.72
CA PRO A 105 13.63 3.79 -0.38
C PRO A 105 12.60 4.91 -0.16
N GLU A 106 12.11 5.55 -1.24
CA GLU A 106 11.01 6.50 -1.19
C GLU A 106 9.70 5.86 -0.68
N ASN A 107 9.48 4.58 -0.97
CA ASN A 107 8.25 3.87 -0.62
C ASN A 107 8.42 2.91 0.56
N ALA A 108 9.61 2.36 0.80
CA ALA A 108 9.90 1.50 1.94
C ALA A 108 11.31 1.70 2.47
N ARG A 109 11.44 2.06 3.75
CA ARG A 109 12.72 2.24 4.41
C ARG A 109 12.63 1.96 5.90
N VAL A 110 13.78 1.72 6.53
CA VAL A 110 13.88 1.80 7.99
C VAL A 110 14.30 3.23 8.34
N GLU A 111 13.54 3.86 9.24
CA GLU A 111 13.80 5.22 9.71
C GLU A 111 13.44 5.29 11.20
N ASN A 112 14.39 5.72 12.04
CA ASN A 112 14.17 5.90 13.48
C ASN A 112 13.67 4.64 14.21
N GLY A 113 14.21 3.46 13.88
CA GLY A 113 13.81 2.19 14.50
C GLY A 113 12.42 1.71 14.06
N LEU A 114 11.96 2.14 12.88
CA LEU A 114 10.65 1.80 12.34
C LEU A 114 10.74 1.46 10.87
N LEU A 115 9.97 0.47 10.44
CA LEU A 115 9.59 0.35 9.04
C LEU A 115 8.62 1.49 8.67
N VAL A 116 9.02 2.30 7.69
CA VAL A 116 8.17 3.30 7.05
C VAL A 116 7.77 2.77 5.68
N ILE A 117 6.46 2.55 5.50
CA ILE A 117 5.83 2.37 4.20
C ILE A 117 5.14 3.67 3.84
N GLU A 118 5.49 4.23 2.69
CA GLU A 118 5.05 5.54 2.27
C GLU A 118 4.39 5.46 0.89
N ALA A 119 3.08 5.71 0.86
CA ALA A 119 2.36 5.97 -0.37
C ALA A 119 2.66 7.41 -0.83
N ARG A 120 2.99 7.59 -2.11
CA ARG A 120 3.32 8.89 -2.70
C ARG A 120 2.45 9.14 -3.93
N GLN A 121 2.02 10.38 -4.10
CA GLN A 121 1.43 10.83 -5.35
C GLN A 121 2.54 11.28 -6.29
N GLU A 122 2.95 10.40 -7.20
CA GLU A 122 3.98 10.66 -8.19
C GLU A 122 3.70 9.87 -9.47
N LYS A 123 4.11 10.42 -10.62
CA LYS A 123 4.07 9.67 -11.88
C LYS A 123 5.20 8.65 -11.88
N PHE A 124 4.88 7.37 -11.90
CA PHE A 124 5.83 6.27 -11.98
C PHE A 124 5.23 5.12 -12.78
N GLU A 125 5.94 4.69 -13.84
CA GLU A 125 5.38 3.79 -14.87
C GLU A 125 4.00 4.30 -15.34
N ASP A 126 3.00 3.42 -15.40
CA ASP A 126 1.63 3.74 -15.80
C ASP A 126 0.74 4.26 -14.66
N SER A 127 1.29 4.45 -13.45
CA SER A 127 0.55 4.92 -12.28
C SER A 127 0.84 6.39 -11.92
N TYR A 128 -0.06 6.97 -11.13
CA TYR A 128 0.08 8.29 -10.48
C TYR A 128 0.31 8.18 -8.97
N TYR A 129 0.42 6.97 -8.46
CA TYR A 129 0.72 6.69 -7.07
C TYR A 129 1.77 5.60 -6.97
N THR A 130 2.67 5.71 -6.01
CA THR A 130 3.60 4.64 -5.65
C THR A 130 3.42 4.27 -4.20
N SER A 131 3.79 3.05 -3.84
CA SER A 131 3.74 2.56 -2.46
C SER A 131 4.68 1.36 -2.32
N ALA A 132 4.64 0.65 -1.20
CA ALA A 132 5.31 -0.64 -1.04
C ALA A 132 4.38 -1.72 -0.48
N ARG A 133 4.66 -2.97 -0.87
CA ARG A 133 3.98 -4.19 -0.43
C ARG A 133 5.04 -5.21 -0.02
N LEU A 134 5.26 -5.34 1.30
CA LEU A 134 6.30 -6.23 1.85
C LEU A 134 5.70 -7.57 2.22
N LEU A 135 6.41 -8.64 1.88
CA LEU A 135 6.04 -10.04 2.15
C LEU A 135 7.16 -10.78 2.87
N THR A 136 6.76 -11.76 3.68
CA THR A 136 7.67 -12.80 4.21
C THR A 136 7.73 -14.05 3.30
N GLN A 137 7.12 -14.02 2.12
CA GLN A 137 7.01 -15.16 1.21
C GLN A 137 8.35 -15.75 0.79
N GLY A 138 8.46 -17.07 0.90
CA GLY A 138 9.70 -17.81 0.63
C GLY A 138 10.79 -17.62 1.69
N LEU A 139 10.52 -16.83 2.74
CA LEU A 139 11.47 -16.51 3.81
C LEU A 139 10.97 -17.06 5.16
N HIS A 140 9.77 -16.65 5.57
CA HIS A 140 9.14 -17.06 6.83
C HIS A 140 7.68 -17.42 6.62
N ALA A 141 7.25 -18.53 7.24
CA ALA A 141 5.87 -18.97 7.22
C ALA A 141 5.51 -19.64 8.54
N PHE A 142 4.35 -19.28 9.09
CA PHE A 142 3.95 -19.62 10.45
C PHE A 142 2.71 -20.50 10.43
N GLN A 143 2.69 -21.59 11.19
CA GLN A 143 1.46 -22.36 11.43
C GLN A 143 1.12 -22.30 12.89
N TYR A 144 -0.06 -21.74 13.17
CA TYR A 144 -0.48 -21.35 14.51
C TYR A 144 0.45 -20.28 15.10
N GLY A 145 0.15 -19.87 16.33
CA GLY A 145 0.91 -18.88 17.05
C GLY A 145 0.14 -17.59 17.25
N ARG A 146 0.86 -16.61 17.77
CA ARG A 146 0.39 -15.25 18.00
C ARG A 146 1.19 -14.33 17.09
N ILE A 147 0.49 -13.55 16.28
CA ILE A 147 1.07 -12.60 15.34
C ILE A 147 0.71 -11.20 15.84
N GLU A 148 1.73 -10.36 16.02
CA GLU A 148 1.57 -9.00 16.51
C GLU A 148 2.32 -8.02 15.63
N ALA A 149 1.75 -6.82 15.50
CA ALA A 149 2.47 -5.68 14.96
C ALA A 149 2.02 -4.40 15.67
N ARG A 150 2.97 -3.47 15.84
CA ARG A 150 2.70 -2.14 16.38
C ARG A 150 2.69 -1.12 15.25
N ILE A 151 1.51 -0.79 14.77
CA ILE A 151 1.33 0.00 13.54
C ILE A 151 0.68 1.34 13.86
N LYS A 152 1.23 2.42 13.30
CA LYS A 152 0.52 3.70 13.17
C LYS A 152 0.00 3.81 11.74
N VAL A 153 -1.31 3.89 11.59
CA VAL A 153 -1.96 4.02 10.28
C VAL A 153 -1.93 5.49 9.80
N PRO A 154 -1.86 5.72 8.48
CA PRO A 154 -2.02 7.04 7.87
C PRO A 154 -3.45 7.53 8.07
N GLY A 155 -3.65 8.84 7.98
CA GLY A 155 -4.97 9.39 7.66
C GLY A 155 -4.99 9.84 6.20
N GLY A 156 -6.18 9.97 5.62
CA GLY A 156 -6.36 10.54 4.30
C GLY A 156 -7.22 9.67 3.41
N ILE A 157 -8.19 10.33 2.75
CA ILE A 157 -9.14 9.68 1.86
C ILE A 157 -8.41 8.88 0.80
N GLY A 158 -8.81 7.63 0.68
CA GLY A 158 -8.29 6.69 -0.30
C GLY A 158 -7.23 5.76 0.29
N THR A 159 -6.51 6.14 1.35
CA THR A 159 -5.49 5.25 1.94
C THR A 159 -6.12 3.98 2.52
N TRP A 160 -5.48 2.84 2.25
CA TRP A 160 -5.89 1.51 2.71
C TRP A 160 -4.66 0.73 3.17
N PRO A 161 -4.13 1.03 4.37
CA PRO A 161 -3.14 0.20 5.03
C PRO A 161 -3.72 -1.18 5.39
N ALA A 162 -2.92 -2.23 5.25
CA ALA A 162 -3.26 -3.56 5.73
C ALA A 162 -2.07 -4.28 6.36
N PHE A 163 -2.37 -5.11 7.35
CA PHE A 163 -1.50 -6.09 8.00
C PHE A 163 -2.25 -7.41 8.00
N TRP A 164 -1.84 -8.32 7.12
CA TRP A 164 -2.63 -9.50 6.80
C TRP A 164 -1.74 -10.67 6.43
N MET A 165 -2.35 -11.83 6.19
CA MET A 165 -1.64 -13.05 5.88
C MET A 165 -2.30 -13.89 4.79
N LEU A 166 -1.49 -14.61 4.01
CA LEU A 166 -1.92 -15.61 3.03
C LEU A 166 -1.30 -16.97 3.32
N GLY A 167 -1.93 -18.05 2.83
CA GLY A 167 -1.31 -19.38 2.83
C GLY A 167 0.07 -19.39 2.17
N ASP A 168 1.03 -20.13 2.73
CA ASP A 168 2.42 -20.22 2.23
C ASP A 168 2.56 -20.88 0.85
N ASN A 169 1.52 -21.56 0.40
CA ASN A 169 1.37 -22.09 -0.94
C ASN A 169 0.68 -21.10 -1.90
N PHE A 170 0.52 -19.82 -1.53
CA PHE A 170 0.03 -18.79 -2.42
C PHE A 170 0.90 -18.69 -3.68
N GLY A 171 0.23 -18.80 -4.82
CA GLY A 171 0.85 -18.72 -6.14
C GLY A 171 0.01 -17.82 -7.02
N ARG A 172 0.69 -16.89 -7.68
CA ARG A 172 0.15 -16.10 -8.77
C ARG A 172 0.66 -16.67 -10.08
N ASP A 173 -0.18 -16.64 -11.11
CA ASP A 173 0.21 -17.08 -12.44
C ASP A 173 1.30 -16.14 -13.00
N THR A 174 2.31 -16.73 -13.66
CA THR A 174 3.47 -15.98 -14.16
C THR A 174 3.19 -15.26 -15.48
N GLU A 175 2.16 -15.67 -16.21
CA GLU A 175 1.74 -15.07 -17.49
C GLU A 175 0.61 -14.05 -17.26
N ASP A 176 -0.29 -14.32 -16.32
CA ASP A 176 -1.39 -13.42 -15.94
C ASP A 176 -1.38 -13.13 -14.43
N PRO A 177 -0.82 -11.98 -13.99
CA PRO A 177 -0.75 -11.66 -12.57
C PRO A 177 -2.12 -11.45 -11.91
N THR A 178 -3.20 -11.35 -12.70
CA THR A 178 -4.57 -11.27 -12.17
C THR A 178 -5.12 -12.61 -11.72
N GLN A 179 -4.48 -13.72 -12.11
CA GLN A 179 -4.87 -15.07 -11.72
C GLN A 179 -4.03 -15.57 -10.56
N SER A 180 -4.68 -16.18 -9.57
CA SER A 180 -4.00 -16.81 -8.45
C SER A 180 -4.81 -17.99 -7.92
N ASN A 181 -4.23 -18.75 -6.99
CA ASN A 181 -4.92 -19.83 -6.29
C ASN A 181 -5.76 -19.36 -5.07
N TRP A 182 -5.88 -18.05 -4.85
CA TRP A 182 -6.84 -17.47 -3.92
C TRP A 182 -8.30 -17.65 -4.44
N PRO A 183 -9.31 -17.88 -3.58
CA PRO A 183 -9.30 -17.83 -2.11
C PRO A 183 -8.92 -19.15 -1.43
N ASN A 184 -8.61 -20.21 -2.19
CA ASN A 184 -8.42 -21.56 -1.64
C ASN A 184 -7.20 -21.68 -0.70
N VAL A 185 -6.22 -20.80 -0.82
CA VAL A 185 -5.04 -20.76 0.08
C VAL A 185 -5.33 -20.13 1.44
N GLY A 186 -6.50 -19.49 1.60
CA GLY A 186 -6.88 -18.76 2.80
C GLY A 186 -6.19 -17.40 2.96
N GLU A 187 -6.92 -16.50 3.60
CA GLU A 187 -6.52 -15.12 3.91
C GLU A 187 -6.94 -14.80 5.34
N ILE A 188 -6.09 -14.08 6.08
CA ILE A 188 -6.38 -13.57 7.42
C ILE A 188 -5.98 -12.10 7.49
N ASP A 189 -6.96 -11.23 7.49
CA ASP A 189 -6.78 -9.79 7.68
C ASP A 189 -6.74 -9.46 9.17
N ILE A 190 -5.54 -9.21 9.71
CA ILE A 190 -5.36 -8.90 11.14
C ILE A 190 -5.73 -7.43 11.41
N MET A 191 -5.35 -6.54 10.49
CA MET A 191 -5.76 -5.14 10.51
C MET A 191 -5.90 -4.62 9.09
N GLU A 192 -7.04 -3.99 8.83
CA GLU A 192 -7.27 -3.13 7.68
C GLU A 192 -7.87 -1.82 8.17
N TYR A 193 -7.54 -0.73 7.49
CA TYR A 193 -8.15 0.57 7.76
C TYR A 193 -8.34 1.32 6.45
N VAL A 194 -9.46 2.02 6.30
CA VAL A 194 -9.74 2.86 5.13
C VAL A 194 -9.88 4.31 5.62
N GLY A 195 -9.05 5.19 5.06
CA GLY A 195 -8.93 6.60 5.45
C GLY A 195 -9.86 7.57 4.74
#